data_AF-A0A0F9FTL3-F1
#
_entry.id   AF-A0A0F9FTL3-F1
#
_cell.length_a   1.000
_cell.length_b   1.000
_cell.length_c   1.000
_cell.angle_alpha   90.00
_cell.angle_beta   90.00
_cell.angle_gamma   90.00
#
_symmetry.space_group_name_H-M   'P 1'
#
loop_
_entity.id
_entity.type
_entity.pdbx_description
1 polymer ?
#
loop_
_entity_poly.entity_id
_entity_poly.type
_entity_poly.pdbx_seq_one_letter_code
_entity_poly.pdbx_strand_id
1 'polypeptide(L)'
;MLGRKVKNDAAAYVRALAEGHGRNPDLAEQMVRKATNVTAAVAKERGLIDIIAPSEQALLEELDGFSVRGPKAQRLETDGARVEQRDLPFKFQVLEVLVNPNTVFLLFTLGLLGLAFELFHPGVILPGALGGVSLILALFGLAQLPINVAGLILIVLALGLVVAEAGRNVRGR
;
A
#
# COMPACT_ATOMS: atom_id res chain seq x y z
N MET A 1 -21.55 -1.11 10.80
CA MET A 1 -22.32 -1.42 9.57
C MET A 1 -21.41 -1.44 8.34
N LEU A 2 -20.69 -0.35 8.03
CA LEU A 2 -19.82 -0.25 6.83
C LEU A 2 -18.79 -1.39 6.72
N GLY A 3 -17.98 -1.63 7.76
CA GLY A 3 -16.92 -2.66 7.70
C GLY A 3 -17.43 -4.09 7.45
N ARG A 4 -18.64 -4.44 7.94
CA ARG A 4 -19.25 -5.75 7.69
C ARG A 4 -19.72 -5.87 6.24
N LYS A 5 -20.26 -4.78 5.67
CA LYS A 5 -20.69 -4.72 4.27
C LYS A 5 -19.49 -4.82 3.33
N VAL A 6 -18.45 -4.01 3.56
CA VAL A 6 -17.19 -4.06 2.80
C VAL A 6 -16.58 -5.46 2.81
N LYS A 7 -16.55 -6.10 3.99
CA LYS A 7 -16.04 -7.48 4.12
C LYS A 7 -16.90 -8.51 3.36
N ASN A 8 -18.22 -8.38 3.40
CA ASN A 8 -19.13 -9.27 2.67
C ASN A 8 -18.98 -9.09 1.16
N ASP A 9 -18.88 -7.85 0.69
CA ASP A 9 -18.72 -7.53 -0.73
C ASP A 9 -17.38 -8.06 -1.25
N ALA A 10 -16.28 -7.85 -0.51
CA ALA A 10 -14.98 -8.40 -0.85
C ALA A 10 -14.97 -9.94 -0.86
N ALA A 11 -15.66 -10.57 0.09
CA ALA A 11 -15.78 -12.03 0.16
C ALA A 11 -16.56 -12.59 -1.05
N ALA A 12 -17.67 -11.95 -1.42
CA ALA A 12 -18.45 -12.31 -2.60
C ALA A 12 -17.66 -12.10 -3.91
N TYR A 13 -16.89 -11.02 -4.00
CA TYR A 13 -16.05 -10.73 -5.15
C TYR A 13 -14.96 -11.79 -5.35
N VAL A 14 -14.20 -12.11 -4.29
CA VAL A 14 -13.15 -13.13 -4.34
C VAL A 14 -13.73 -14.51 -4.65
N ARG A 15 -14.93 -14.82 -4.14
CA ARG A 15 -15.67 -16.03 -4.47
C ARG A 15 -15.97 -16.12 -5.97
N ALA A 16 -16.59 -15.08 -6.53
CA ALA A 16 -16.93 -15.03 -7.96
C ALA A 16 -15.69 -15.14 -8.87
N LEU A 17 -14.57 -14.52 -8.46
CA LEU A 17 -13.29 -14.64 -9.16
C LEU A 17 -12.78 -16.08 -9.13
N ALA A 18 -12.80 -16.74 -7.97
CA ALA A 18 -12.40 -18.14 -7.85
C ALA A 18 -13.27 -19.06 -8.72
N GLU A 19 -14.59 -18.89 -8.71
CA GLU A 19 -15.52 -19.63 -9.57
C GLU A 19 -15.20 -19.42 -11.06
N GLY A 20 -14.99 -18.16 -11.47
CA GLY A 20 -14.65 -17.80 -12.84
C GLY A 20 -13.35 -18.42 -13.35
N HIS A 21 -12.41 -18.75 -12.45
CA HIS A 21 -11.14 -19.42 -12.77
C HIS A 21 -11.13 -20.93 -12.44
N GLY A 22 -12.27 -21.51 -12.07
CA GLY A 22 -12.36 -22.93 -11.70
C GLY A 22 -11.54 -23.29 -10.46
N ARG A 23 -11.49 -22.37 -9.49
CA ARG A 23 -10.79 -22.49 -8.20
C ARG A 23 -11.78 -22.68 -7.07
N ASN A 24 -11.29 -23.14 -5.92
CA ASN A 24 -12.11 -23.37 -4.74
C ASN A 24 -12.68 -22.06 -4.16
N PRO A 25 -13.99 -21.82 -4.33
CA PRO A 25 -14.60 -20.55 -3.97
C PRO A 25 -14.81 -20.43 -2.46
N ASP A 26 -15.06 -21.55 -1.78
CA ASP A 26 -15.30 -21.59 -0.35
C ASP A 26 -14.02 -21.29 0.44
N LEU A 27 -12.87 -21.79 -0.04
CA LEU A 27 -11.59 -21.48 0.57
C LEU A 27 -11.23 -20.01 0.36
N ALA A 28 -11.41 -19.49 -0.86
CA ALA A 28 -11.13 -18.09 -1.18
C ALA A 28 -12.02 -17.13 -0.35
N GLU A 29 -13.29 -17.46 -0.17
CA GLU A 29 -14.21 -16.72 0.70
C GLU A 29 -13.79 -16.77 2.17
N GLN A 30 -13.36 -17.93 2.67
CA GLN A 30 -12.87 -18.10 4.04
C GLN A 30 -11.61 -17.28 4.32
N MET A 31 -10.71 -17.14 3.34
CA MET A 31 -9.53 -16.28 3.50
C MET A 31 -9.93 -14.83 3.79
N VAL A 32 -10.99 -14.32 3.15
CA VAL A 32 -11.50 -12.96 3.43
C VAL A 32 -12.32 -12.91 4.72
N ARG A 33 -13.21 -13.88 4.93
CA ARG A 33 -14.17 -13.85 6.06
C ARG A 33 -13.53 -14.21 7.40
N LYS A 34 -12.62 -15.16 7.40
CA LYS A 34 -12.04 -15.76 8.60
C LYS A 34 -10.54 -15.48 8.75
N ALA A 35 -9.94 -14.74 7.81
CA ALA A 35 -8.48 -14.53 7.77
C ALA A 35 -7.71 -15.85 7.79
N THR A 36 -8.26 -16.89 7.14
CA THR A 36 -7.64 -18.21 7.05
C THR A 36 -6.39 -18.12 6.18
N ASN A 37 -5.27 -18.63 6.70
CA ASN A 37 -4.02 -18.79 5.95
C ASN A 37 -3.77 -20.28 5.72
N VAL A 38 -3.34 -20.62 4.51
CA VAL A 38 -3.02 -22.00 4.10
C VAL A 38 -1.61 -22.04 3.51
N THR A 39 -0.93 -23.17 3.67
CA THR A 39 0.37 -23.40 3.01
C THR A 39 0.15 -23.63 1.52
N ALA A 40 1.23 -23.48 0.72
CA ALA A 40 1.17 -23.74 -0.72
C ALA A 40 0.66 -25.16 -1.02
N ALA A 41 1.11 -26.17 -0.26
CA ALA A 41 0.66 -27.55 -0.41
C ALA A 41 -0.85 -27.70 -0.23
N VAL A 42 -1.41 -27.13 0.85
CA VAL A 42 -2.86 -27.15 1.13
C VAL A 42 -3.63 -26.34 0.09
N ALA A 43 -3.07 -25.23 -0.39
CA ALA A 43 -3.67 -24.43 -1.45
C ALA A 43 -3.75 -25.20 -2.77
N LYS A 44 -2.72 -25.99 -3.12
CA LYS A 44 -2.73 -26.85 -4.32
C LYS A 44 -3.72 -28.00 -4.16
N GLU A 45 -3.67 -28.71 -3.03
CA GLU A 45 -4.59 -29.82 -2.71
C GLU A 45 -6.06 -29.38 -2.77
N ARG A 46 -6.36 -28.20 -2.23
CA ARG A 46 -7.72 -27.66 -2.22
C ARG A 46 -8.09 -26.92 -3.51
N GLY A 47 -7.25 -26.92 -4.54
CA GLY A 47 -7.56 -26.33 -5.85
C GLY A 47 -7.62 -24.80 -5.88
N LEU A 48 -6.89 -24.13 -4.98
CA LEU A 48 -6.75 -22.67 -4.98
C LEU A 48 -5.61 -22.19 -5.90
N ILE A 49 -4.55 -23.00 -6.03
CA ILE A 49 -3.42 -22.79 -6.96
C ILE A 49 -3.20 -24.06 -7.80
N ASP A 50 -2.49 -23.96 -8.92
CA ASP A 50 -2.24 -25.11 -9.81
C ASP A 50 -0.90 -25.79 -9.53
N ILE A 51 0.14 -24.97 -9.39
CA ILE A 51 1.53 -25.41 -9.46
C ILE A 51 2.29 -24.88 -8.25
N ILE A 52 3.23 -25.67 -7.76
CA ILE A 52 4.23 -25.27 -6.76
C ILE A 52 5.57 -25.61 -7.38
N ALA A 53 6.31 -24.58 -7.80
CA ALA A 53 7.60 -24.75 -8.44
C ALA A 53 8.71 -24.21 -7.52
N PRO A 54 9.89 -24.86 -7.47
CA PRO A 54 11.02 -24.43 -6.65
C PRO A 54 11.82 -23.27 -7.27
N SER A 55 11.61 -22.96 -8.56
CA SER A 55 12.27 -21.87 -9.27
C SER A 55 11.42 -21.38 -10.46
N GLU A 56 11.77 -20.23 -11.02
CA GLU A 56 11.15 -19.69 -12.23
C GLU A 56 11.35 -20.64 -13.44
N GLN A 57 12.54 -21.25 -13.55
CA GLN A 57 12.83 -22.21 -14.61
C GLN A 57 11.92 -23.45 -14.52
N ALA A 58 11.80 -24.05 -13.32
CA ALA A 58 10.93 -25.19 -13.09
C ALA A 58 9.45 -24.85 -13.32
N LEU A 59 9.05 -23.61 -13.01
CA LEU A 59 7.70 -23.14 -13.29
C LEU A 59 7.44 -23.05 -14.80
N LEU A 60 8.39 -22.54 -15.59
CA LEU A 60 8.24 -22.45 -17.05
C LEU A 60 8.17 -23.82 -17.72
N GLU A 61 8.93 -24.80 -17.22
CA GLU A 61 8.88 -26.18 -17.68
C GLU A 61 7.51 -26.81 -17.38
N GLU A 62 6.96 -26.61 -16.17
CA GLU A 62 5.65 -27.17 -15.78
C GLU A 62 4.48 -26.42 -16.43
N LEU A 63 4.67 -25.15 -16.83
CA LEU A 63 3.67 -24.36 -17.55
C LEU A 63 3.61 -24.68 -19.04
N ASP A 64 4.57 -25.40 -19.61
CA ASP A 64 4.54 -25.68 -21.04
C ASP A 64 3.38 -26.62 -21.38
N GLY A 65 2.52 -26.17 -22.29
CA GLY A 65 1.27 -26.85 -22.60
C GLY A 65 0.19 -26.74 -21.52
N PHE A 66 0.40 -25.96 -20.46
CA PHE A 66 -0.58 -25.73 -19.40
C PHE A 66 -1.79 -24.94 -19.92
N SER A 67 -3.00 -25.36 -19.56
CA SER A 67 -4.24 -24.68 -19.97
C SER A 67 -4.74 -23.75 -18.88
N VAL A 68 -4.63 -22.45 -19.11
CA VAL A 68 -5.15 -21.42 -18.21
C VAL A 68 -6.68 -21.45 -18.22
N ARG A 69 -7.28 -21.47 -17.03
CA ARG A 69 -8.73 -21.43 -16.86
C ARG A 69 -9.22 -19.99 -16.67
N GLY A 70 -10.40 -19.70 -17.20
CA GLY A 70 -11.13 -18.45 -16.96
C GLY A 70 -11.40 -17.62 -18.22
N PRO A 71 -11.69 -16.32 -18.07
CA PRO A 71 -12.16 -15.48 -19.20
C PRO A 71 -11.18 -15.34 -20.36
N LYS A 72 -9.88 -15.54 -20.10
CA LYS A 72 -8.79 -15.54 -21.08
C LYS A 72 -8.15 -16.93 -21.17
N ALA A 73 -8.99 -17.96 -21.24
CA ALA A 73 -8.51 -19.33 -21.32
C ALA A 73 -7.63 -19.50 -22.56
N GLN A 74 -6.42 -20.00 -22.36
CA GLN A 74 -5.45 -20.25 -23.42
C GLN A 74 -4.48 -21.33 -22.97
N ARG A 75 -3.93 -22.06 -23.94
CA ARG A 75 -2.80 -22.95 -23.70
C ARG A 75 -1.52 -22.13 -23.72
N LEU A 76 -0.67 -22.35 -22.74
CA LEU A 76 0.64 -21.70 -22.67
C LEU A 76 1.63 -22.52 -23.50
N GLU A 77 2.46 -21.82 -24.26
CA GLU A 77 3.61 -22.35 -24.95
C GLU A 77 4.81 -21.58 -24.36
N THR A 78 5.51 -22.23 -23.45
CA THR A 78 6.64 -21.63 -22.71
C THR A 78 7.98 -22.23 -23.13
N ASP A 79 7.98 -23.24 -24.02
CA ASP A 79 9.20 -23.74 -24.63
C ASP A 79 9.99 -22.61 -25.32
N GLY A 80 11.29 -22.53 -25.01
CA GLY A 80 12.17 -21.47 -25.50
C GLY A 80 11.85 -20.05 -25.01
N ALA A 81 10.88 -19.87 -24.11
CA ALA A 81 10.54 -18.55 -23.56
C ALA A 81 11.70 -17.98 -22.73
N ARG A 82 12.02 -16.71 -22.96
CA ARG A 82 13.02 -16.00 -22.15
C ARG A 82 12.33 -15.21 -21.05
N VAL A 83 12.82 -15.35 -19.83
CA VAL A 83 12.42 -14.50 -18.71
C VAL A 83 13.00 -13.11 -18.95
N GLU A 84 12.13 -12.14 -19.20
CA GLU A 84 12.48 -10.73 -19.22
C GLU A 84 12.19 -10.14 -17.84
N GLN A 85 13.25 -9.82 -17.08
CA GLN A 85 13.08 -9.06 -15.85
C GLN A 85 12.76 -7.62 -16.19
N ARG A 86 11.58 -7.17 -15.79
CA ARG A 86 11.21 -5.76 -15.88
C ARG A 86 11.40 -5.10 -14.53
N ASP A 87 12.37 -4.20 -14.48
CA ASP A 87 12.55 -3.34 -13.33
C ASP A 87 11.32 -2.46 -13.12
N LEU A 88 11.14 -2.04 -11.87
CA LEU A 88 10.09 -1.13 -11.49
C LEU A 88 10.23 0.17 -12.30
N PRO A 89 9.24 0.59 -13.11
CA PRO A 89 9.34 1.82 -13.87
C PRO A 89 9.63 3.03 -12.98
N PHE A 90 10.41 4.01 -13.44
CA PHE A 90 10.83 5.19 -12.64
C PHE A 90 9.67 5.86 -11.89
N LYS A 91 8.49 5.99 -12.53
CA LYS A 91 7.27 6.52 -11.90
C LYS A 91 6.86 5.79 -10.61
N PHE A 92 7.01 4.46 -10.59
CA PHE A 92 6.67 3.63 -9.43
C PHE A 92 7.80 3.65 -8.39
N GLN A 93 9.06 3.81 -8.80
CA GLN A 93 10.17 4.05 -7.87
C GLN A 93 9.98 5.38 -7.11
N VAL A 94 9.60 6.45 -7.82
CA VAL A 94 9.26 7.74 -7.19
C VAL A 94 8.07 7.58 -6.25
N LEU A 95 7.04 6.85 -6.66
CA LEU A 95 5.88 6.61 -5.81
C LEU A 95 6.24 5.81 -4.54
N GLU A 96 7.09 4.80 -4.66
CA GLU A 96 7.57 4.01 -3.52
C GLU A 96 8.30 4.88 -2.49
N VAL A 97 9.15 5.79 -2.98
CA VAL A 97 9.83 6.79 -2.15
C VAL A 97 8.82 7.74 -1.47
N LEU A 98 7.78 8.18 -2.19
CA LEU A 98 6.76 9.10 -1.67
C LEU A 98 5.73 8.44 -0.73
N VAL A 99 5.59 7.12 -0.78
CA VAL A 99 4.69 6.36 0.11
C VAL A 99 5.44 5.90 1.37
N ASN A 100 6.77 5.96 1.39
CA ASN A 100 7.56 5.63 2.57
C ASN A 100 7.43 6.74 3.65
N PRO A 101 6.89 6.44 4.85
CA PRO A 101 6.67 7.44 5.90
C PRO A 101 7.96 8.16 6.34
N ASN A 102 9.09 7.46 6.34
CA ASN A 102 10.38 8.03 6.72
C ASN A 102 10.85 9.07 5.71
N THR A 103 10.73 8.77 4.41
CA THR A 103 11.13 9.70 3.36
C THR A 103 10.22 10.91 3.32
N VAL A 104 8.91 10.71 3.49
CA VAL A 104 7.94 11.82 3.59
C VAL A 104 8.31 12.78 4.72
N PHE A 105 8.69 12.25 5.89
CA PHE A 105 9.11 13.08 7.03
C PHE A 105 10.42 13.84 6.76
N LEU A 106 11.38 13.20 6.08
CA LEU A 106 12.62 13.86 5.64
C LEU A 106 12.34 14.99 4.65
N LEU A 107 11.50 14.74 3.64
CA LEU A 107 11.10 15.75 2.66
C LEU A 107 10.34 16.92 3.31
N PHE A 108 9.51 16.63 4.32
CA PHE A 108 8.82 17.66 5.09
C PHE A 108 9.82 18.54 5.85
N THR A 109 10.75 17.90 6.56
CA THR A 109 11.77 18.60 7.36
C THR A 109 12.71 19.42 6.48
N LEU A 110 13.22 18.84 5.39
CA LEU A 110 14.05 19.54 4.41
C LEU A 110 13.27 20.66 3.72
N GLY A 111 11.98 20.46 3.46
CA GLY A 111 11.10 21.46 2.89
C GLY A 111 10.99 22.70 3.77
N LEU A 112 10.71 22.47 5.06
CA LEU A 112 10.66 23.53 6.07
C LEU A 112 12.02 24.23 6.24
N LEU A 113 13.12 23.47 6.29
CA LEU A 113 14.47 24.04 6.44
C LEU A 113 14.88 24.89 5.23
N GLY A 114 14.60 24.44 4.00
CA GLY A 114 14.91 25.18 2.78
C GLY A 114 14.12 26.49 2.69
N LEU A 115 12.83 26.46 3.02
CA LEU A 115 12.01 27.67 3.10
C LEU A 115 12.47 28.60 4.22
N ALA A 116 12.78 28.07 5.41
CA ALA A 116 13.31 28.87 6.52
C ALA A 116 14.63 29.54 6.13
N PHE A 117 15.54 28.81 5.46
CA PHE A 117 16.83 29.35 5.03
C PHE A 117 16.68 30.52 4.05
N GLU A 118 15.78 30.42 3.07
CA GLU A 118 15.45 31.52 2.15
C GLU A 118 14.92 32.75 2.90
N LEU A 119 14.04 32.53 3.89
CA LEU A 119 13.47 33.63 4.68
C LEU A 119 14.51 34.37 5.52
N PHE A 120 15.51 33.65 6.05
CA PHE A 120 16.58 34.25 6.84
C PHE A 120 17.71 34.85 5.99
N HIS A 121 17.92 34.35 4.77
CA HIS A 121 18.97 34.82 3.85
C HIS A 121 18.36 35.14 2.48
N PRO A 122 17.61 36.25 2.38
CA PRO A 122 16.95 36.63 1.15
C PRO A 122 17.99 36.88 0.04
N GLY A 123 17.80 36.23 -1.11
CA GLY A 123 18.66 36.40 -2.28
C GLY A 123 19.33 35.11 -2.79
N VAL A 124 19.18 33.99 -2.09
CA VAL A 124 19.67 32.67 -2.53
C VAL A 124 18.48 31.79 -2.89
N ILE A 125 17.87 32.01 -4.06
CA ILE A 125 16.61 31.38 -4.51
C ILE A 125 16.63 29.83 -4.49
N LEU A 126 17.81 29.22 -4.57
CA LEU A 126 18.00 27.78 -4.74
C LEU A 126 17.45 26.93 -3.56
N PRO A 127 17.83 27.19 -2.28
CA PRO A 127 17.24 26.53 -1.11
C PRO A 127 15.74 26.75 -0.95
N GLY A 128 15.21 27.95 -1.25
CA GLY A 128 13.76 28.20 -1.18
C GLY A 128 12.97 27.36 -2.20
N ALA A 129 13.45 27.28 -3.44
CA ALA A 129 12.81 26.48 -4.49
C ALA A 129 12.87 24.97 -4.19
N LEU A 130 14.04 24.46 -3.78
CA LEU A 130 14.20 23.06 -3.38
C LEU A 130 13.33 22.72 -2.15
N GLY A 131 13.29 23.62 -1.17
CA GLY A 131 12.43 23.49 0.00
C GLY A 131 10.94 23.45 -0.36
N GLY A 132 10.50 24.35 -1.24
CA GLY A 132 9.11 24.39 -1.72
C GLY A 132 8.69 23.10 -2.44
N VAL A 133 9.50 22.61 -3.37
CA VAL A 133 9.22 21.35 -4.09
C VAL A 133 9.21 20.16 -3.11
N SER A 134 10.19 20.09 -2.21
CA SER A 134 10.27 19.05 -1.17
C SER A 134 9.03 19.06 -0.26
N LEU A 135 8.56 20.24 0.13
CA LEU A 135 7.39 20.39 0.98
C LEU A 135 6.10 19.96 0.28
N ILE A 136 5.90 20.33 -0.99
CA ILE A 136 4.73 19.91 -1.78
C ILE A 136 4.68 18.37 -1.88
N LEU A 137 5.82 17.75 -2.18
CA LEU A 137 5.93 16.28 -2.26
C LEU A 137 5.66 15.62 -0.91
N ALA A 138 6.17 16.18 0.18
CA ALA A 138 5.92 15.69 1.53
C ALA A 138 4.44 15.78 1.91
N LEU A 139 3.78 16.90 1.64
CA LEU A 139 2.36 17.08 1.92
C LEU A 139 1.50 16.07 1.14
N PHE A 140 1.86 15.79 -0.12
CA PHE A 140 1.21 14.75 -0.91
C PHE A 140 1.35 13.36 -0.28
N GLY A 141 2.55 12.99 0.17
CA GLY A 141 2.79 11.71 0.86
C GLY A 141 2.07 11.62 2.21
N LEU A 142 2.08 12.69 3.01
CA LEU A 142 1.39 12.77 4.30
C LEU A 142 -0.13 12.57 4.16
N ALA A 143 -0.74 13.04 3.08
CA ALA A 143 -2.17 12.89 2.84
C ALA A 143 -2.62 11.43 2.65
N GLN A 144 -1.70 10.52 2.29
CA GLN A 144 -1.98 9.10 2.12
C GLN A 144 -1.73 8.28 3.40
N LEU A 145 -1.13 8.88 4.44
CA LEU A 145 -0.84 8.15 5.66
C LEU A 145 -2.14 7.83 6.43
N PRO A 146 -2.34 6.57 6.86
CA PRO A 146 -3.50 6.21 7.65
C PRO A 146 -3.46 6.92 9.00
N ILE A 147 -4.50 7.70 9.31
CA ILE A 147 -4.61 8.44 10.57
C ILE A 147 -4.64 7.44 11.73
N ASN A 148 -3.66 7.54 12.63
CA ASN A 148 -3.64 6.75 13.86
C ASN A 148 -4.62 7.37 14.89
N VAL A 149 -5.59 6.57 15.34
CA VAL A 149 -6.59 6.95 16.35
C VAL A 149 -5.94 7.44 17.65
N ALA A 150 -4.82 6.83 18.07
CA ALA A 150 -4.09 7.27 19.26
C ALA A 150 -3.56 8.71 19.08
N GLY A 151 -3.06 9.04 17.89
CA GLY A 151 -2.62 10.40 17.55
C GLY A 151 -3.77 11.41 17.60
N LEU A 152 -4.95 11.04 17.09
CA LEU A 152 -6.14 11.89 17.14
C LEU A 152 -6.57 12.18 18.58
N ILE A 153 -6.57 11.15 19.44
CA ILE A 153 -6.88 11.30 20.88
C ILE A 153 -5.89 12.26 21.54
N LEU A 154 -4.59 12.13 21.26
CA LEU A 154 -3.57 13.02 21.80
C LEU A 154 -3.74 14.47 21.34
N ILE A 155 -4.13 14.72 20.08
CA ILE A 155 -4.44 16.07 19.59
C ILE A 155 -5.63 16.67 20.35
N VAL A 156 -6.71 15.90 20.51
CA VAL A 156 -7.89 16.35 21.27
C VAL A 156 -7.53 16.63 22.72
N LEU A 157 -6.72 15.77 23.34
CA LEU A 157 -6.22 15.98 24.70
C LEU A 157 -5.37 17.25 24.80
N ALA A 158 -4.45 17.47 23.86
CA ALA A 158 -3.61 18.66 23.82
C ALA A 158 -4.45 19.93 23.72
N LEU A 159 -5.44 19.97 22.82
CA LEU A 159 -6.38 21.08 22.70
C LEU A 159 -7.18 21.29 23.99
N GLY A 160 -7.65 20.21 24.62
CA GLY A 160 -8.36 20.26 25.90
C GLY A 160 -7.51 20.86 27.03
N LEU A 161 -6.23 20.46 27.11
CA LEU A 161 -5.30 21.01 28.10
C LEU A 161 -5.00 22.49 27.84
N VAL A 162 -4.81 22.90 26.58
CA VAL A 162 -4.60 24.32 26.22
C VAL A 162 -5.81 25.18 26.61
N VAL A 163 -7.03 24.72 26.37
CA VAL A 163 -8.25 25.43 26.75
C VAL A 163 -8.41 25.48 28.27
N ALA A 164 -8.12 24.38 28.98
CA ALA A 164 -8.17 24.35 30.45
C ALA A 164 -7.20 25.35 31.07
N GLU A 165 -5.99 25.45 30.54
CA GLU A 165 -4.99 26.40 30.99
C GLU A 165 -5.38 27.85 30.68
N ALA A 166 -5.85 28.12 29.45
CA ALA A 166 -6.35 29.45 29.07
C ALA A 166 -7.53 29.88 29.96
N GLY A 167 -8.44 28.96 30.29
CA GLY A 167 -9.58 29.21 31.19
C GLY A 167 -9.17 29.47 32.64
N ARG A 168 -8.15 28.78 33.15
CA ARG A 168 -7.57 29.11 34.48
C ARG A 168 -6.96 30.50 34.49
N ASN A 169 -6.24 30.85 33.43
CA ASN A 169 -5.52 32.14 33.34
C ASN A 169 -6.47 33.34 33.31
N VAL A 170 -7.69 33.17 32.78
CA VAL A 170 -8.75 34.21 32.80
C VAL A 170 -9.40 34.38 34.17
N ARG A 171 -9.39 33.36 35.04
CA ARG A 171 -10.08 33.37 36.34
C ARG A 171 -9.20 33.77 37.53
N GLY A 172 -7.90 33.93 37.30
CA GLY A 172 -6.89 34.34 38.28
C GLY A 172 -6.47 35.82 38.20
N ARG A 173 -7.21 36.66 37.47
CA ARG A 173 -7.07 38.13 37.48
C ARG A 173 -8.22 38.79 38.21
#